data_AF-A0A8S4NU88-F1
#
_entry.id   AF-A0A8S4NU88-F1
#
_cell.length_a   1.000
_cell.length_b   1.000
_cell.length_c   1.000
_cell.angle_alpha   90.00
_cell.angle_beta   90.00
_cell.angle_gamma   90.00
#
_symmetry.space_group_name_H-M   'P 1'
#
loop_
_entity.id
_entity.type
_entity.pdbx_description
1 polymer ?
#
loop_
_entity_poly.entity_id
_entity_poly.type
_entity_poly.pdbx_seq_one_letter_code
_entity_poly.pdbx_strand_id
1 'polypeptide(L)'
;MGGGNRNAFGLAFDANGKVWNSTLCNADSDNDGKTNGVELGDPNCVWTEGAVPEITSGLSHPGVCEPWDSEKCLAQNQWEFCDREVFSCPAMDATDDVRNVSVRFPPTQVPPTETNYYCMAVELPGDGDYHLIATSPIIDNAYVMHHIIMFGCKDEDLRGGESDIRTKFATPRLCGMDTGCKNIITTWTLGSPGQCYSERAAFRIGKHGYKYAVMQMHWNNPELRSDYTDSSGLTLFYTPNLRPNDAGYFIVGQRYLDIKAGQESHLETAMASSSCTRKMLPNPIHILNVGLHMHYLGKSGYTDLRRNGNKLKTLGRDDVFSYDSPVEHVHDPPIEFLPGDEVFVSCTFDSRSRTETTYYGDDTSAEMCFGFFQYYPVIGNLTAMVRYKDFELCSGSKGGDWDLNAGGCSLTKAFIQSFSMKVLAKCSMTGDVCKPECKEMVKETRLNDECMGNEDVFGMVKVLTEREPRLQNIWRAFESCDDEIKMDDVTGSASVIHASMTFAMVVFFALIV
;
A
#
# COMPACT_ATOMS: atom_id res chain seq x y z
N MET A 1 -3.20 11.11 15.84
CA MET A 1 -4.41 11.92 16.19
C MET A 1 -4.45 13.18 15.33
N GLY A 2 -5.58 13.55 14.74
CA GLY A 2 -5.64 14.76 13.89
C GLY A 2 -6.86 14.94 12.96
N GLY A 3 -7.81 14.00 12.92
CA GLY A 3 -9.01 14.09 12.07
C GLY A 3 -10.35 14.29 12.79
N GLY A 4 -10.33 14.31 14.13
CA GLY A 4 -11.54 14.41 14.97
C GLY A 4 -11.88 15.84 15.41
N ASN A 5 -12.82 15.95 16.36
CA ASN A 5 -13.09 17.22 17.02
C ASN A 5 -11.81 17.79 17.66
N ARG A 6 -11.66 19.12 17.63
CA ARG A 6 -10.52 19.78 18.26
C ARG A 6 -10.52 19.51 19.76
N ASN A 7 -9.40 19.04 20.29
CA ASN A 7 -9.15 18.97 21.73
C ASN A 7 -8.93 20.37 22.32
N ALA A 8 -8.69 20.45 23.64
CA ALA A 8 -8.59 21.72 24.33
C ALA A 8 -7.49 22.64 23.75
N PHE A 9 -6.32 22.08 23.42
CA PHE A 9 -5.27 22.81 22.71
C PHE A 9 -5.71 23.27 21.31
N GLY A 10 -6.32 22.39 20.52
CA GLY A 10 -6.80 22.73 19.18
C GLY A 10 -7.82 23.87 19.20
N LEU A 11 -8.70 23.91 20.20
CA LEU A 11 -9.64 25.01 20.42
C LEU A 11 -8.91 26.29 20.83
N ALA A 12 -7.93 26.21 21.74
CA ALA A 12 -7.12 27.35 22.15
C ALA A 12 -6.29 27.92 20.98
N PHE A 13 -5.70 27.06 20.15
CA PHE A 13 -4.94 27.45 18.96
C PHE A 13 -5.84 28.12 17.92
N ASP A 14 -7.03 27.58 17.66
CA ASP A 14 -7.99 28.19 16.73
C ASP A 14 -8.49 29.55 17.24
N ALA A 15 -8.80 29.65 18.54
CA ALA A 15 -9.18 30.91 19.19
C ALA A 15 -8.04 31.94 19.18
N ASN A 16 -6.78 31.48 19.21
CA ASN A 16 -5.59 32.31 19.08
C ASN A 16 -5.22 32.63 17.61
N GLY A 17 -6.13 32.41 16.67
CA GLY A 17 -5.93 32.72 15.26
C GLY A 17 -4.93 31.81 14.55
N LYS A 18 -4.69 30.60 15.09
CA LYS A 18 -3.73 29.60 14.59
C LYS A 18 -2.28 30.12 14.52
N VAL A 19 -1.93 31.00 15.45
CA VAL A 19 -0.57 31.55 15.58
C VAL A 19 0.04 31.07 16.90
N TRP A 20 1.29 30.60 16.85
CA TRP A 20 2.08 30.40 18.06
C TRP A 20 2.62 31.75 18.54
N ASN A 21 2.16 32.20 19.71
CA ASN A 21 2.62 33.43 20.34
C ASN A 21 2.69 33.24 21.86
N SER A 22 3.22 34.24 22.57
CA SER A 22 3.33 34.19 24.03
C SER A 22 2.00 33.97 24.76
N THR A 23 0.86 34.34 24.16
CA THR A 23 -0.46 34.12 24.78
C THR A 23 -0.80 32.63 24.79
N LEU A 24 -0.69 31.96 23.64
CA LEU A 24 -0.94 30.52 23.58
C LEU A 24 0.16 29.73 24.27
N CYS A 25 1.43 30.09 24.09
CA CYS A 25 2.53 29.36 24.72
C CYS A 25 2.43 29.35 26.26
N ASN A 26 2.02 30.47 26.88
CA ASN A 26 1.83 30.55 28.33
C ASN A 26 0.45 30.04 28.81
N ALA A 27 -0.46 29.69 27.89
CA ALA A 27 -1.73 29.10 28.27
C ALA A 27 -1.53 27.64 28.70
N ASP A 28 -2.38 27.18 29.61
CA ASP A 28 -2.51 25.79 30.04
C ASP A 28 -3.86 25.31 29.48
N SER A 29 -3.84 24.71 28.29
CA SER A 29 -5.09 24.51 27.53
C SER A 29 -5.90 23.33 28.04
N ASP A 30 -5.25 22.27 28.48
CA ASP A 30 -5.88 21.09 29.11
C ASP A 30 -5.96 21.20 30.64
N ASN A 31 -5.46 22.31 31.18
CA ASN A 31 -5.59 22.70 32.58
C ASN A 31 -5.00 21.62 33.50
N ASP A 32 -3.87 21.03 33.09
CA ASP A 32 -3.11 20.02 33.82
C ASP A 32 -2.10 20.65 34.80
N GLY A 33 -1.77 21.94 34.62
CA GLY A 33 -0.85 22.72 35.44
C GLY A 33 0.47 23.04 34.74
N LYS A 34 0.68 22.57 33.50
CA LYS A 34 1.78 22.96 32.63
C LYS A 34 1.28 23.92 31.56
N THR A 35 2.16 24.80 31.09
CA THR A 35 1.83 25.63 29.94
C THR A 35 2.11 24.86 28.66
N ASN A 36 1.37 25.16 27.59
CA ASN A 36 1.57 24.58 26.27
C ASN A 36 3.05 24.64 25.83
N GLY A 37 3.74 25.74 26.18
CA GLY A 37 5.17 25.91 25.93
C GLY A 37 6.04 24.88 26.66
N VAL A 38 5.80 24.62 27.95
CA VAL A 38 6.54 23.58 28.69
C VAL A 38 6.36 22.22 28.05
N GLU A 39 5.15 21.91 27.61
CA GLU A 39 4.79 20.61 27.06
C GLU A 39 5.31 20.37 25.65
N LEU A 40 5.37 21.42 24.83
CA LEU A 40 5.90 21.38 23.46
C LEU A 40 7.39 21.73 23.38
N GLY A 41 8.05 21.98 24.52
CA GLY A 41 9.49 22.19 24.59
C GLY A 41 9.95 23.63 24.36
N ASP A 42 9.04 24.60 24.41
CA ASP A 42 9.27 26.04 24.38
C ASP A 42 8.85 26.71 25.71
N PRO A 43 9.49 26.38 26.85
CA PRO A 43 9.08 26.88 28.17
C PRO A 43 9.21 28.40 28.31
N ASN A 44 10.06 29.03 27.47
CA ASN A 44 10.32 30.46 27.50
C ASN A 44 9.54 31.24 26.42
N CYS A 45 8.71 30.57 25.62
CA CYS A 45 7.91 31.19 24.55
C CYS A 45 8.74 31.97 23.53
N VAL A 46 9.90 31.42 23.16
CA VAL A 46 10.86 32.00 22.22
C VAL A 46 10.97 31.22 20.91
N TRP A 47 10.30 30.06 20.81
CA TRP A 47 10.33 29.25 19.61
C TRP A 47 9.71 29.99 18.42
N THR A 48 10.28 29.73 17.25
CA THR A 48 9.83 30.27 15.97
C THR A 48 9.77 29.16 14.93
N GLU A 49 8.90 29.32 13.94
CA GLU A 49 8.66 28.31 12.91
C GLU A 49 9.97 27.88 12.23
N GLY A 50 10.21 26.56 12.21
CA GLY A 50 11.43 25.95 11.68
C GLY A 50 12.59 25.81 12.66
N ALA A 51 12.48 26.34 13.89
CA ALA A 51 13.49 26.11 14.95
C ALA A 51 13.29 24.76 15.65
N VAL A 52 14.32 24.27 16.34
CA VAL A 52 14.21 23.16 17.28
C VAL A 52 13.81 23.72 18.66
N PRO A 53 12.78 23.17 19.34
CA PRO A 53 12.42 23.58 20.70
C PRO A 53 13.60 23.42 21.67
N GLU A 54 13.62 24.25 22.74
CA GLU A 54 14.69 24.26 23.74
C GLU A 54 14.79 22.91 24.47
N ILE A 55 13.64 22.28 24.72
CA ILE A 55 13.53 20.97 25.34
C ILE A 55 12.96 20.00 24.30
N THR A 56 13.60 18.85 24.13
CA THR A 56 13.17 17.81 23.17
C THR A 56 12.89 16.47 23.84
N SER A 57 12.83 16.42 25.17
CA SER A 57 12.59 15.21 25.95
C SER A 57 11.68 15.52 27.15
N GLY A 58 10.89 14.53 27.58
CA GLY A 58 9.89 14.74 28.64
C GLY A 58 8.74 15.67 28.23
N LEU A 59 8.48 15.77 26.93
CA LEU A 59 7.35 16.50 26.36
C LEU A 59 6.02 15.80 26.69
N SER A 60 4.95 16.58 26.71
CA SER A 60 3.57 16.10 26.87
C SER A 60 2.66 16.70 25.80
N HIS A 61 1.39 16.29 25.78
CA HIS A 61 0.43 16.77 24.79
C HIS A 61 -0.44 17.87 25.40
N PRO A 62 -0.37 19.14 24.93
CA PRO A 62 -0.99 20.31 25.59
C PRO A 62 -2.51 20.40 25.53
N GLY A 63 -3.13 19.34 25.07
CA GLY A 63 -4.56 19.19 24.93
C GLY A 63 -5.06 17.96 25.68
N VAL A 64 -4.19 17.25 26.41
CA VAL A 64 -4.45 16.00 27.13
C VAL A 64 -3.96 16.19 28.56
N CYS A 65 -4.87 16.24 29.52
CA CYS A 65 -4.50 16.50 30.90
C CYS A 65 -3.66 15.35 31.46
N GLU A 66 -2.45 15.65 31.94
CA GLU A 66 -1.54 14.67 32.54
C GLU A 66 -1.17 14.99 34.00
N PRO A 67 -0.92 13.97 34.85
CA PRO A 67 -1.05 12.53 34.59
C PRO A 67 -2.50 12.13 34.34
N TRP A 68 -2.70 11.30 33.31
CA TRP A 68 -4.01 10.91 32.79
C TRP A 68 -4.94 10.34 33.87
N ASP A 69 -4.38 9.52 34.76
CA ASP A 69 -5.08 8.81 35.83
C ASP A 69 -5.25 9.63 37.11
N SER A 70 -4.82 10.89 37.12
CA SER A 70 -5.02 11.78 38.27
C SER A 70 -6.49 12.16 38.42
N GLU A 71 -6.94 12.32 39.67
CA GLU A 71 -8.32 12.72 40.00
C GLU A 71 -8.73 14.03 39.29
N LYS A 72 -7.76 14.92 39.04
CA LYS A 72 -7.93 16.17 38.30
C LYS A 72 -8.18 15.95 36.80
N CYS A 73 -7.52 14.97 36.19
CA CYS A 73 -7.57 14.75 34.74
C CYS A 73 -8.68 13.78 34.29
N LEU A 74 -9.16 12.90 35.18
CA LEU A 74 -10.24 11.94 34.86
C LEU A 74 -11.53 12.61 34.33
N ALA A 75 -11.86 13.81 34.82
CA ALA A 75 -13.00 14.57 34.33
C ALA A 75 -12.68 15.40 33.07
N GLN A 76 -11.42 15.83 32.92
CA GLN A 76 -10.98 16.69 31.83
C GLN A 76 -10.70 15.91 30.55
N ASN A 77 -10.31 14.64 30.65
CA ASN A 77 -10.02 13.77 29.50
C ASN A 77 -11.27 13.03 28.98
N GLN A 78 -12.48 13.38 29.44
CA GLN A 78 -13.73 12.73 29.00
C GLN A 78 -14.10 12.99 27.52
N TRP A 79 -13.37 13.86 26.83
CA TRP A 79 -13.52 14.10 25.38
C TRP A 79 -12.71 13.11 24.54
N GLU A 80 -11.68 12.49 25.12
CA GLU A 80 -10.86 11.50 24.46
C GLU A 80 -11.44 10.12 24.76
N PHE A 81 -12.40 9.74 23.91
CA PHE A 81 -12.85 8.36 23.79
C PHE A 81 -11.71 7.55 23.14
N CYS A 82 -10.63 7.34 23.88
CA CYS A 82 -9.74 6.20 23.66
C CYS A 82 -10.35 4.98 24.36
N ASP A 83 -11.66 4.76 24.21
CA ASP A 83 -12.23 3.44 24.47
C ASP A 83 -11.52 2.52 23.47
N ARG A 84 -10.60 1.69 23.97
CA ARG A 84 -10.12 0.56 23.16
C ARG A 84 -11.36 -0.18 22.74
N GLU A 85 -11.66 -0.13 21.44
CA GLU A 85 -12.77 -0.90 20.90
C GLU A 85 -12.54 -2.34 21.37
N VAL A 86 -13.48 -2.85 22.16
CA VAL A 86 -13.42 -4.23 22.61
C VAL A 86 -13.86 -5.05 21.42
N PHE A 87 -12.98 -5.92 20.92
CA PHE A 87 -13.32 -6.78 19.81
C PHE A 87 -14.57 -7.61 20.16
N SER A 88 -15.64 -7.38 19.41
CA SER A 88 -16.89 -8.09 19.57
C SER A 88 -17.26 -8.75 18.25
N CYS A 89 -17.40 -10.07 18.27
CA CYS A 89 -17.86 -10.83 17.12
C CYS A 89 -18.83 -11.91 17.60
N PRO A 90 -20.15 -11.74 17.36
CA PRO A 90 -21.16 -12.70 17.78
C PRO A 90 -20.89 -14.14 17.30
N ALA A 91 -20.22 -14.28 16.15
CA ALA A 91 -19.88 -15.59 15.59
C ALA A 91 -18.90 -16.39 16.47
N MET A 92 -18.10 -15.75 17.33
CA MET A 92 -17.16 -16.45 18.21
C MET A 92 -17.88 -17.22 19.34
N ASP A 93 -19.03 -16.71 19.78
CA ASP A 93 -19.82 -17.28 20.88
C ASP A 93 -21.12 -17.96 20.38
N ALA A 94 -21.32 -18.02 19.05
CA ALA A 94 -22.55 -18.52 18.45
C ALA A 94 -22.76 -20.03 18.65
N THR A 95 -21.66 -20.80 18.69
CA THR A 95 -21.68 -22.26 18.79
C THR A 95 -20.50 -22.79 19.60
N ASP A 96 -20.71 -23.89 20.33
CA ASP A 96 -19.68 -24.53 21.17
C ASP A 96 -18.53 -25.19 20.35
N ASP A 97 -18.64 -25.23 19.03
CA ASP A 97 -17.68 -25.86 18.13
C ASP A 97 -16.68 -24.87 17.48
N VAL A 98 -16.75 -23.59 17.85
CA VAL A 98 -15.75 -22.59 17.50
C VAL A 98 -14.43 -22.94 18.17
N ARG A 99 -13.38 -23.00 17.37
CA ARG A 99 -12.00 -23.27 17.79
C ARG A 99 -11.16 -22.03 17.51
N ASN A 100 -10.03 -21.93 18.21
CA ASN A 100 -9.06 -20.88 17.93
C ASN A 100 -7.62 -21.41 17.92
N VAL A 101 -6.77 -20.72 17.17
CA VAL A 101 -5.32 -20.94 17.13
C VAL A 101 -4.62 -19.60 17.06
N SER A 102 -3.56 -19.42 17.85
CA SER A 102 -2.73 -18.21 17.80
C SER A 102 -1.48 -18.46 16.96
N VAL A 103 -1.22 -17.56 16.04
CA VAL A 103 -0.09 -17.59 15.12
C VAL A 103 0.72 -16.33 15.34
N ARG A 104 2.01 -16.48 15.64
CA ARG A 104 2.89 -15.36 16.00
C ARG A 104 4.24 -15.48 15.30
N PHE A 105 4.88 -14.36 15.01
CA PHE A 105 6.30 -14.40 14.68
C PHE A 105 7.11 -14.87 15.90
N PRO A 106 8.21 -15.61 15.70
CA PRO A 106 9.22 -15.73 16.74
C PRO A 106 9.81 -14.34 17.05
N PRO A 107 10.44 -14.14 18.22
CA PRO A 107 11.14 -12.89 18.53
C PRO A 107 12.07 -12.47 17.39
N THR A 108 11.70 -11.38 16.73
CA THR A 108 12.38 -10.90 15.51
C THR A 108 12.82 -9.46 15.73
N GLN A 109 14.09 -9.20 15.44
CA GLN A 109 14.65 -7.86 15.47
C GLN A 109 14.02 -7.02 14.35
N VAL A 110 13.47 -5.86 14.71
CA VAL A 110 12.93 -4.88 13.76
C VAL A 110 14.12 -4.09 13.19
N PRO A 111 14.30 -4.04 11.86
CA PRO A 111 15.40 -3.27 11.29
C PRO A 111 15.25 -1.75 11.52
N PRO A 112 16.37 -1.01 11.62
CA PRO A 112 16.38 0.45 11.76
C PRO A 112 16.18 1.15 10.41
N THR A 113 15.18 0.70 9.66
CA THR A 113 14.69 1.33 8.43
C THR A 113 13.24 1.72 8.62
N GLU A 114 12.80 2.80 7.99
CA GLU A 114 11.47 3.38 8.25
C GLU A 114 10.35 2.37 7.98
N THR A 115 10.37 1.67 6.85
CA THR A 115 9.33 0.71 6.47
C THR A 115 9.92 -0.68 6.31
N ASN A 116 9.31 -1.69 6.94
CA ASN A 116 9.79 -3.07 6.92
C ASN A 116 8.63 -4.04 6.70
N TYR A 117 8.70 -4.81 5.61
CA TYR A 117 7.75 -5.90 5.35
C TYR A 117 8.43 -7.24 5.56
N TYR A 118 8.01 -7.99 6.57
CA TYR A 118 8.54 -9.30 6.89
C TYR A 118 7.47 -10.37 6.75
N CYS A 119 7.85 -11.54 6.27
CA CYS A 119 6.93 -12.64 6.01
C CYS A 119 7.41 -13.95 6.64
N MET A 120 6.44 -14.74 7.12
CA MET A 120 6.65 -16.10 7.60
C MET A 120 5.49 -17.00 7.15
N ALA A 121 5.80 -18.22 6.74
CA ALA A 121 4.80 -19.24 6.43
C ALA A 121 4.20 -19.78 7.73
N VAL A 122 2.90 -20.07 7.66
CA VAL A 122 2.07 -20.51 8.77
C VAL A 122 1.27 -21.71 8.30
N GLU A 123 1.30 -22.78 9.09
CA GLU A 123 0.42 -23.92 8.91
C GLU A 123 -0.96 -23.63 9.50
N LEU A 124 -2.01 -23.88 8.72
CA LEU A 124 -3.39 -23.70 9.13
C LEU A 124 -4.00 -25.05 9.57
N PRO A 125 -5.05 -25.04 10.42
CA PRO A 125 -5.77 -26.26 10.81
C PRO A 125 -6.17 -27.12 9.60
N GLY A 126 -5.66 -28.35 9.55
CA GLY A 126 -5.78 -29.25 8.39
C GLY A 126 -6.52 -30.58 8.64
N ASP A 127 -7.01 -30.80 9.87
CA ASP A 127 -7.72 -32.03 10.28
C ASP A 127 -9.16 -32.11 9.77
N GLY A 128 -9.68 -31.04 9.15
CA GLY A 128 -11.03 -30.94 8.59
C GLY A 128 -11.14 -29.77 7.62
N ASP A 129 -12.36 -29.45 7.21
CA ASP A 129 -12.69 -28.19 6.54
C ASP A 129 -13.30 -27.23 7.56
N TYR A 130 -12.83 -25.99 7.55
CA TYR A 130 -13.31 -24.97 8.45
C TYR A 130 -13.52 -23.65 7.73
N HIS A 131 -14.37 -22.82 8.30
CA HIS A 131 -14.48 -21.41 7.94
C HIS A 131 -13.82 -20.57 9.02
N LEU A 132 -12.88 -19.71 8.60
CA LEU A 132 -12.33 -18.64 9.43
C LEU A 132 -13.39 -17.55 9.58
N ILE A 133 -13.91 -17.37 10.81
CA ILE A 133 -15.07 -16.53 11.10
C ILE A 133 -14.70 -15.22 11.83
N ALA A 134 -13.54 -15.19 12.48
CA ALA A 134 -13.00 -13.99 13.07
C ALA A 134 -11.48 -14.04 13.23
N THR A 135 -10.85 -12.87 13.35
CA THR A 135 -9.44 -12.72 13.72
C THR A 135 -9.28 -11.58 14.72
N SER A 136 -8.36 -11.73 15.67
CA SER A 136 -8.00 -10.67 16.61
C SER A 136 -6.48 -10.52 16.72
N PRO A 137 -5.96 -9.31 16.94
CA PRO A 137 -4.53 -9.06 17.03
C PRO A 137 -3.91 -9.54 18.34
N ILE A 138 -2.63 -9.91 18.28
CA ILE A 138 -1.77 -10.10 19.44
C ILE A 138 -0.55 -9.20 19.23
N ILE A 139 -0.51 -8.04 19.90
CA ILE A 139 0.50 -7.00 19.67
C ILE A 139 1.47 -6.94 20.85
N ASP A 140 2.74 -7.25 20.61
CA ASP A 140 3.83 -7.12 21.59
C ASP A 140 4.54 -5.77 21.48
N ASN A 141 4.73 -5.25 20.26
CA ASN A 141 5.41 -3.99 20.01
C ASN A 141 4.51 -3.01 19.26
N ALA A 142 3.68 -2.28 20.01
CA ALA A 142 2.78 -1.27 19.47
C ALA A 142 3.50 -0.02 18.90
N TYR A 143 4.79 0.19 19.19
CA TYR A 143 5.54 1.35 18.68
C TYR A 143 5.86 1.26 17.20
N VAL A 144 5.91 0.05 16.64
CA VAL A 144 6.26 -0.17 15.23
C VAL A 144 5.20 -0.91 14.44
N MET A 145 4.28 -1.59 15.11
CA MET A 145 3.30 -2.44 14.44
C MET A 145 2.24 -1.63 13.72
N HIS A 146 2.22 -1.70 12.39
CA HIS A 146 1.28 -0.94 11.57
C HIS A 146 0.14 -1.82 10.99
N HIS A 147 0.47 -2.95 10.35
CA HIS A 147 -0.53 -3.91 9.90
C HIS A 147 0.00 -5.36 9.78
N ILE A 148 -0.92 -6.31 9.81
CA ILE A 148 -0.67 -7.74 9.60
C ILE A 148 -1.61 -8.23 8.49
N ILE A 149 -1.08 -8.91 7.48
CA ILE A 149 -1.87 -9.50 6.39
C ILE A 149 -1.56 -10.99 6.31
N MET A 150 -2.57 -11.84 6.17
CA MET A 150 -2.36 -13.25 5.86
C MET A 150 -2.80 -13.59 4.44
N PHE A 151 -1.90 -14.22 3.70
CA PHE A 151 -2.13 -14.68 2.34
C PHE A 151 -2.28 -16.20 2.29
N GLY A 152 -3.48 -16.71 2.01
CA GLY A 152 -3.77 -18.12 1.82
C GLY A 152 -3.10 -18.69 0.55
N CYS A 153 -2.38 -19.80 0.73
CA CYS A 153 -1.63 -20.49 -0.31
C CYS A 153 -2.45 -21.64 -0.89
N LYS A 154 -2.59 -21.68 -2.21
CA LYS A 154 -3.18 -22.83 -2.92
C LYS A 154 -2.15 -23.95 -3.07
N ASP A 155 -2.60 -25.16 -3.36
CA ASP A 155 -1.71 -26.30 -3.62
C ASP A 155 -0.68 -26.02 -4.73
N GLU A 156 -1.02 -25.16 -5.69
CA GLU A 156 -0.09 -24.73 -6.75
C GLU A 156 1.05 -23.81 -6.27
N ASP A 157 0.85 -23.11 -5.14
CA ASP A 157 1.88 -22.26 -4.51
C ASP A 157 2.86 -23.11 -3.67
N LEU A 158 2.53 -24.39 -3.41
CA LEU A 158 3.27 -25.33 -2.56
C LEU A 158 4.13 -26.31 -3.37
N ARG A 159 4.52 -25.95 -4.60
CA ARG A 159 5.34 -26.78 -5.49
C ARG A 159 6.78 -26.84 -4.93
N GLY A 160 7.15 -28.00 -4.37
CA GLY A 160 8.43 -28.28 -3.72
C GLY A 160 9.69 -27.77 -4.44
N GLY A 161 10.81 -27.65 -3.71
CA GLY A 161 12.08 -27.11 -4.21
C GLY A 161 12.35 -25.68 -3.71
N GLU A 162 13.20 -24.91 -4.41
CA GLU A 162 13.52 -23.51 -4.02
C GLU A 162 12.30 -22.57 -4.07
N SER A 163 11.24 -22.94 -4.78
CA SER A 163 9.98 -22.21 -4.88
C SER A 163 8.97 -22.57 -3.79
N ASP A 164 9.21 -23.61 -2.97
CA ASP A 164 8.28 -24.03 -1.94
C ASP A 164 8.13 -22.93 -0.90
N ILE A 165 6.92 -22.38 -0.78
CA ILE A 165 6.64 -21.27 0.14
C ILE A 165 7.01 -21.59 1.59
N ARG A 166 6.87 -22.86 1.99
CA ARG A 166 7.13 -23.34 3.35
C ARG A 166 8.61 -23.28 3.67
N THR A 167 9.45 -23.62 2.69
CA THR A 167 10.91 -23.50 2.81
C THR A 167 11.34 -22.06 2.65
N LYS A 168 10.76 -21.34 1.69
CA LYS A 168 11.04 -19.91 1.42
C LYS A 168 10.85 -19.10 2.71
N PHE A 169 9.69 -19.21 3.35
CA PHE A 169 9.31 -18.41 4.51
C PHE A 169 9.28 -19.24 5.81
N ALA A 170 10.17 -20.24 5.94
CA ALA A 170 10.26 -21.06 7.15
C ALA A 170 10.57 -20.22 8.42
N THR A 171 11.27 -19.10 8.24
CA THR A 171 11.57 -18.10 9.27
C THR A 171 11.21 -16.71 8.76
N PRO A 172 10.96 -15.73 9.65
CA PRO A 172 10.74 -14.34 9.26
C PRO A 172 11.88 -13.82 8.39
N ARG A 173 11.52 -13.18 7.28
CA ARG A 173 12.48 -12.53 6.38
C ARG A 173 11.79 -11.44 5.58
N LEU A 174 12.59 -10.55 5.00
CA LEU A 174 12.12 -9.49 4.12
C LEU A 174 11.26 -10.06 2.97
N CYS A 175 10.14 -9.40 2.72
CA CYS A 175 9.24 -9.64 1.59
C CYS A 175 8.67 -8.30 1.10
N GLY A 176 7.92 -8.30 0.00
CA GLY A 176 7.05 -7.19 -0.37
C GLY A 176 5.61 -7.66 -0.43
N MET A 177 4.72 -6.88 -1.06
CA MET A 177 3.31 -7.31 -1.24
C MET A 177 3.15 -8.61 -2.04
N ASP A 178 4.19 -9.04 -2.78
CA ASP A 178 4.22 -10.34 -3.41
C ASP A 178 4.86 -11.40 -2.50
N THR A 179 4.01 -12.16 -1.82
CA THR A 179 4.46 -13.28 -0.99
C THR A 179 4.55 -14.59 -1.76
N GLY A 180 4.14 -14.66 -3.03
CA GLY A 180 3.91 -15.92 -3.76
C GLY A 180 2.48 -16.45 -3.54
N CYS A 181 1.94 -16.36 -2.33
CA CYS A 181 0.53 -16.63 -2.06
C CYS A 181 -0.29 -15.35 -2.29
N LYS A 182 -1.36 -15.45 -3.07
CA LYS A 182 -2.05 -14.25 -3.62
C LYS A 182 -3.39 -13.92 -2.97
N ASN A 183 -3.95 -14.84 -2.19
CA ASN A 183 -5.32 -14.70 -1.70
C ASN A 183 -5.27 -14.13 -0.29
N ILE A 184 -5.66 -12.88 -0.10
CA ILE A 184 -5.80 -12.32 1.25
C ILE A 184 -6.95 -13.05 1.95
N ILE A 185 -6.68 -13.61 3.14
CA ILE A 185 -7.69 -14.31 3.96
C ILE A 185 -7.99 -13.57 5.27
N THR A 186 -7.14 -12.63 5.67
CA THR A 186 -7.41 -11.69 6.76
C THR A 186 -6.43 -10.52 6.69
N THR A 187 -6.88 -9.39 7.20
CA THR A 187 -6.09 -8.17 7.40
C THR A 187 -6.35 -7.65 8.80
N TRP A 188 -5.31 -7.14 9.44
CA TRP A 188 -5.41 -6.33 10.64
C TRP A 188 -4.56 -5.08 10.42
N THR A 189 -5.03 -3.93 10.91
CA THR A 189 -4.32 -2.66 10.85
C THR A 189 -4.47 -1.95 12.19
N LEU A 190 -3.56 -1.04 12.49
CA LEU A 190 -3.62 -0.18 13.66
C LEU A 190 -5.03 0.45 13.81
N GLY A 191 -5.48 0.59 15.06
CA GLY A 191 -6.83 1.05 15.37
C GLY A 191 -7.93 0.00 15.27
N SER A 192 -7.73 -1.12 14.56
CA SER A 192 -8.74 -2.19 14.48
C SER A 192 -8.69 -3.12 15.70
N PRO A 193 -9.83 -3.43 16.36
CA PRO A 193 -9.88 -4.41 17.44
C PRO A 193 -9.81 -5.86 16.93
N GLY A 194 -10.06 -6.10 15.65
CA GLY A 194 -10.13 -7.41 15.01
C GLY A 194 -11.14 -7.41 13.86
N GLN A 195 -11.24 -8.53 13.15
CA GLN A 195 -12.11 -8.69 12.00
C GLN A 195 -13.19 -9.74 12.28
N CYS A 196 -14.46 -9.39 12.15
CA CYS A 196 -15.60 -10.30 12.27
C CYS A 196 -16.23 -10.51 10.89
N TYR A 197 -16.27 -11.76 10.40
CA TYR A 197 -16.78 -12.03 9.06
C TYR A 197 -18.29 -12.27 9.04
N SER A 198 -18.94 -11.93 7.93
CA SER A 198 -20.40 -12.06 7.72
C SER A 198 -20.91 -13.51 7.74
N GLU A 199 -22.03 -13.79 8.39
CA GLU A 199 -22.69 -15.11 8.39
C GLU A 199 -22.98 -15.70 6.99
N ARG A 200 -22.97 -14.87 5.95
CA ARG A 200 -23.17 -15.29 4.55
C ARG A 200 -21.95 -15.94 3.90
N ALA A 201 -20.73 -15.59 4.34
CA ALA A 201 -19.49 -16.13 3.79
C ALA A 201 -18.28 -16.02 4.74
N ALA A 202 -17.33 -16.92 4.59
CA ALA A 202 -16.06 -16.90 5.32
C ALA A 202 -14.94 -17.56 4.49
N PHE A 203 -13.69 -17.36 4.90
CA PHE A 203 -12.55 -17.95 4.21
C PHE A 203 -12.41 -19.43 4.57
N ARG A 204 -12.36 -20.30 3.55
CA ARG A 204 -12.21 -21.75 3.75
C ARG A 204 -10.74 -22.10 4.04
N ILE A 205 -10.51 -22.71 5.19
CA ILE A 205 -9.21 -23.27 5.60
C ILE A 205 -9.32 -24.78 5.78
N GLY A 206 -8.18 -25.48 5.71
CA GLY A 206 -8.09 -26.91 5.91
C GLY A 206 -8.12 -27.73 4.62
N LYS A 207 -8.73 -28.93 4.67
CA LYS A 207 -8.51 -30.00 3.68
C LYS A 207 -8.76 -29.58 2.22
N HIS A 208 -9.87 -28.90 1.96
CA HIS A 208 -10.27 -28.38 0.64
C HIS A 208 -10.18 -26.84 0.56
N GLY A 209 -9.57 -26.21 1.57
CA GLY A 209 -9.30 -24.77 1.62
C GLY A 209 -7.80 -24.48 1.63
N TYR A 210 -7.43 -23.37 2.27
CA TYR A 210 -6.03 -23.03 2.50
C TYR A 210 -5.45 -23.87 3.65
N LYS A 211 -4.37 -24.62 3.36
CA LYS A 211 -3.63 -25.44 4.34
C LYS A 211 -2.44 -24.68 4.94
N TYR A 212 -1.91 -23.73 4.18
CA TYR A 212 -0.85 -22.84 4.59
C TYR A 212 -1.24 -21.40 4.24
N ALA A 213 -0.70 -20.46 4.99
CA ALA A 213 -0.72 -19.05 4.67
C ALA A 213 0.67 -18.44 4.83
N VAL A 214 0.92 -17.29 4.22
CA VAL A 214 2.05 -16.43 4.56
C VAL A 214 1.52 -15.26 5.37
N MET A 215 1.98 -15.13 6.62
CA MET A 215 1.72 -13.96 7.45
C MET A 215 2.78 -12.90 7.18
N GLN A 216 2.33 -11.75 6.69
CA GLN A 216 3.14 -10.55 6.47
C GLN A 216 2.90 -9.57 7.60
N MET A 217 3.98 -9.04 8.14
CA MET A 217 3.98 -7.96 9.14
C MET A 217 4.65 -6.75 8.53
N HIS A 218 3.94 -5.63 8.58
CA HIS A 218 4.48 -4.32 8.22
C HIS A 218 4.81 -3.57 9.51
N TRP A 219 6.10 -3.34 9.74
CA TRP A 219 6.60 -2.43 10.76
C TRP A 219 6.91 -1.07 10.17
N ASN A 220 6.36 -0.02 10.77
CA ASN A 220 6.73 1.36 10.54
C ASN A 220 7.59 1.86 11.70
N ASN A 221 8.88 2.07 11.49
CA ASN A 221 9.89 2.47 12.47
C ASN A 221 10.46 3.86 12.10
N PRO A 222 9.66 4.94 12.23
CA PRO A 222 10.07 6.29 11.81
C PRO A 222 11.27 6.83 12.60
N GLU A 223 11.48 6.35 13.83
CA GLU A 223 12.62 6.72 14.68
C GLU A 223 13.92 5.96 14.33
N LEU A 224 13.88 5.02 13.38
CA LEU A 224 15.02 4.20 12.95
C LEU A 224 15.72 3.49 14.12
N ARG A 225 14.93 3.07 15.11
CA ARG A 225 15.41 2.38 16.32
C ARG A 225 15.94 1.00 15.98
N SER A 226 17.10 0.65 16.52
CA SER A 226 17.75 -0.65 16.29
C SER A 226 17.61 -1.61 17.48
N ASP A 227 16.87 -1.24 18.52
CA ASP A 227 16.65 -2.03 19.74
C ASP A 227 15.24 -2.65 19.81
N TYR A 228 14.36 -2.32 18.86
CA TYR A 228 13.04 -2.91 18.79
C TYR A 228 13.07 -4.38 18.37
N THR A 229 12.38 -5.20 19.15
CA THR A 229 12.05 -6.60 18.84
C THR A 229 10.54 -6.73 18.83
N ASP A 230 10.01 -7.64 18.03
CA ASP A 230 8.58 -7.91 17.96
C ASP A 230 8.30 -9.42 17.82
N SER A 231 7.21 -9.88 18.46
CA SER A 231 6.67 -11.26 18.34
C SER A 231 5.14 -11.22 18.19
N SER A 232 4.63 -10.16 17.56
CA SER A 232 3.21 -9.97 17.32
C SER A 232 2.64 -11.04 16.36
N GLY A 233 1.31 -11.08 16.26
CA GLY A 233 0.60 -12.06 15.46
C GLY A 233 -0.91 -11.91 15.52
N LEU A 234 -1.62 -13.00 15.20
CA LEU A 234 -3.08 -13.05 15.17
C LEU A 234 -3.61 -14.30 15.89
N THR A 235 -4.74 -14.17 16.56
CA THR A 235 -5.60 -15.30 16.92
C THR A 235 -6.64 -15.49 15.82
N LEU A 236 -6.73 -16.71 15.30
CA LEU A 236 -7.68 -17.12 14.27
C LEU A 236 -8.82 -17.90 14.91
N PHE A 237 -10.06 -17.49 14.69
CA PHE A 237 -11.26 -18.19 15.17
C PHE A 237 -11.97 -18.86 14.00
N TYR A 238 -12.23 -20.16 14.10
CA TYR A 238 -12.74 -20.97 13.01
C TYR A 238 -13.72 -22.05 13.48
N THR A 239 -14.64 -22.46 12.61
CA THR A 239 -15.69 -23.45 12.93
C THR A 239 -15.85 -24.47 11.80
N PRO A 240 -16.20 -25.74 12.10
CA PRO A 240 -16.56 -26.72 11.08
C PRO A 240 -17.96 -26.47 10.48
N ASN A 241 -18.78 -25.60 11.09
CA ASN A 241 -20.06 -25.17 10.54
C ASN A 241 -19.84 -24.19 9.38
N LEU A 242 -19.64 -24.74 8.18
CA LEU A 242 -19.40 -23.96 6.98
C LEU A 242 -20.60 -23.04 6.69
N ARG A 243 -20.32 -21.76 6.50
CA ARG A 243 -21.25 -20.77 5.99
C ARG A 243 -21.64 -21.11 4.54
N PRO A 244 -22.75 -20.53 4.03
CA PRO A 244 -23.25 -20.89 2.70
C PRO A 244 -22.27 -20.64 1.55
N ASN A 245 -21.33 -19.70 1.69
CA ASN A 245 -20.38 -19.35 0.65
C ASN A 245 -18.95 -19.25 1.18
N ASP A 246 -17.99 -19.52 0.30
CA ASP A 246 -16.59 -19.17 0.54
C ASP A 246 -16.34 -17.72 0.12
N ALA A 247 -15.63 -16.97 0.98
CA ALA A 247 -15.26 -15.59 0.74
C ALA A 247 -13.92 -15.48 -0.01
N GLY A 248 -13.76 -14.37 -0.73
CA GLY A 248 -12.51 -13.97 -1.37
C GLY A 248 -12.22 -12.49 -1.14
N TYR A 249 -11.01 -12.08 -1.51
CA TYR A 249 -10.60 -10.68 -1.61
C TYR A 249 -10.13 -10.36 -3.02
N PHE A 250 -10.44 -9.17 -3.52
CA PHE A 250 -9.76 -8.61 -4.68
C PHE A 250 -9.43 -7.13 -4.47
N ILE A 251 -8.44 -6.65 -5.20
CA ILE A 251 -7.97 -5.27 -5.12
C ILE A 251 -8.33 -4.54 -6.42
N VAL A 252 -8.83 -3.32 -6.30
CA VAL A 252 -8.91 -2.37 -7.42
C VAL A 252 -8.02 -1.17 -7.10
N GLY A 253 -7.23 -0.70 -8.05
CA GLY A 253 -6.38 0.48 -7.81
C GLY A 253 -5.39 0.76 -8.93
N GLN A 254 -4.38 1.57 -8.64
CA GLN A 254 -3.33 1.90 -9.61
C GLN A 254 -1.95 1.49 -9.11
N ARG A 255 -1.04 1.28 -10.07
CA ARG A 255 0.39 1.01 -9.89
C ARG A 255 1.27 2.07 -10.53
N TYR A 256 0.71 3.24 -10.80
CA TYR A 256 1.39 4.41 -11.32
C TYR A 256 0.83 5.66 -10.63
N LEU A 257 1.70 6.35 -9.89
CA LEU A 257 1.46 7.65 -9.30
C LEU A 257 2.56 8.61 -9.69
N ASP A 258 2.17 9.86 -9.88
CA ASP A 258 3.06 11.00 -10.06
C ASP A 258 2.46 12.21 -9.31
N ILE A 259 2.59 12.19 -7.98
CA ILE A 259 2.05 13.22 -7.09
C ILE A 259 3.10 14.32 -6.95
N LYS A 260 2.84 15.50 -7.49
CA LYS A 260 3.80 16.61 -7.41
C LYS A 260 3.89 17.14 -5.97
N ALA A 261 5.06 17.64 -5.62
CA ALA A 261 5.30 18.30 -4.33
C ALA A 261 4.44 19.56 -4.15
N GLY A 262 4.09 19.89 -2.90
CA GLY A 262 3.51 21.19 -2.56
C GLY A 262 2.02 21.36 -2.88
N GLN A 263 1.29 20.29 -3.20
CA GLN A 263 -0.12 20.38 -3.59
C GLN A 263 -1.05 20.14 -2.39
N GLU A 264 -1.99 21.04 -2.14
CA GLU A 264 -3.03 20.84 -1.10
C GLU A 264 -3.99 19.70 -1.43
N SER A 265 -4.16 19.41 -2.71
CA SER A 265 -5.08 18.40 -3.21
C SER A 265 -4.59 17.87 -4.55
N HIS A 266 -4.30 16.57 -4.60
CA HIS A 266 -4.03 15.82 -5.82
C HIS A 266 -4.99 14.63 -5.90
N LEU A 267 -5.82 14.57 -6.93
CA LEU A 267 -6.82 13.50 -7.08
C LEU A 267 -6.31 12.46 -8.06
N GLU A 268 -6.31 11.21 -7.62
CA GLU A 268 -6.03 10.04 -8.46
C GLU A 268 -7.24 9.14 -8.52
N THR A 269 -7.46 8.50 -9.67
CA THR A 269 -8.59 7.58 -9.84
C THR A 269 -8.16 6.36 -10.63
N ALA A 270 -8.33 5.21 -10.00
CA ALA A 270 -8.23 3.92 -10.63
C ALA A 270 -9.61 3.37 -11.00
N MET A 271 -9.65 2.47 -11.97
CA MET A 271 -10.88 1.85 -12.43
C MET A 271 -10.67 0.37 -12.75
N ALA A 272 -11.61 -0.47 -12.34
CA ALA A 272 -11.87 -1.75 -12.97
C ALA A 272 -12.96 -1.55 -14.04
N SER A 273 -12.59 -1.50 -15.33
CA SER A 273 -13.57 -1.27 -16.40
C SER A 273 -14.55 -2.42 -16.57
N SER A 274 -15.63 -2.13 -17.30
CA SER A 274 -16.58 -3.13 -17.76
C SER A 274 -15.93 -4.25 -18.59
N SER A 275 -14.84 -3.96 -19.31
CA SER A 275 -14.08 -4.96 -20.06
C SER A 275 -13.34 -5.91 -19.11
N CYS A 276 -12.67 -5.32 -18.11
CA CYS A 276 -11.95 -6.04 -17.08
C CYS A 276 -12.88 -6.95 -16.27
N THR A 277 -14.00 -6.42 -15.80
CA THR A 277 -14.96 -7.18 -15.00
C THR A 277 -15.65 -8.27 -15.81
N ARG A 278 -15.97 -8.06 -17.10
CA ARG A 278 -16.45 -9.15 -17.99
C ARG A 278 -15.44 -10.28 -18.14
N LYS A 279 -14.15 -9.96 -18.23
CA LYS A 279 -13.07 -10.96 -18.34
C LYS A 279 -12.90 -11.75 -17.03
N MET A 280 -13.01 -11.05 -15.91
CA MET A 280 -12.63 -11.58 -14.59
C MET A 280 -13.78 -12.24 -13.83
N LEU A 281 -15.02 -11.83 -14.08
CA LEU A 281 -16.21 -12.34 -13.40
C LEU A 281 -16.95 -13.32 -14.32
N PRO A 282 -16.89 -14.64 -14.07
CA PRO A 282 -17.68 -15.60 -14.85
C PRO A 282 -19.17 -15.54 -14.50
N ASN A 283 -19.51 -15.10 -13.28
CA ASN A 283 -20.86 -15.00 -12.75
C ASN A 283 -20.94 -13.79 -11.79
N PRO A 284 -22.17 -13.33 -11.44
CA PRO A 284 -22.37 -12.34 -10.39
C PRO A 284 -21.68 -12.71 -9.06
N ILE A 285 -21.14 -11.70 -8.38
CA ILE A 285 -20.64 -11.81 -7.01
C ILE A 285 -21.31 -10.76 -6.11
N HIS A 286 -21.06 -10.84 -4.82
CA HIS A 286 -21.63 -9.99 -3.79
C HIS A 286 -20.51 -9.41 -2.94
N ILE A 287 -20.41 -8.08 -2.91
CA ILE A 287 -19.44 -7.33 -2.12
C ILE A 287 -19.95 -7.24 -0.68
N LEU A 288 -19.13 -7.70 0.26
CA LEU A 288 -19.38 -7.71 1.70
C LEU A 288 -18.78 -6.50 2.40
N ASN A 289 -17.61 -6.06 1.94
CA ASN A 289 -16.83 -5.00 2.59
C ASN A 289 -15.95 -4.30 1.57
N VAL A 290 -15.70 -3.01 1.78
CA VAL A 290 -14.74 -2.21 1.02
C VAL A 290 -13.87 -1.39 1.97
N GLY A 291 -12.56 -1.58 1.92
CA GLY A 291 -11.57 -0.75 2.63
C GLY A 291 -10.75 0.09 1.66
N LEU A 292 -10.47 1.36 1.99
CA LEU A 292 -9.56 2.22 1.23
C LEU A 292 -8.15 2.14 1.80
N HIS A 293 -7.14 2.27 0.93
CA HIS A 293 -5.74 2.23 1.34
C HIS A 293 -4.90 3.25 0.56
N MET A 294 -4.25 4.13 1.31
CA MET A 294 -3.28 5.17 0.94
C MET A 294 -2.20 5.25 2.02
N HIS A 295 -1.07 5.90 1.77
CA HIS A 295 -0.03 6.15 2.78
C HIS A 295 -0.14 7.57 3.38
N TYR A 296 0.98 8.17 3.82
CA TYR A 296 1.02 9.40 4.61
C TYR A 296 0.36 10.63 3.97
N LEU A 297 0.33 10.71 2.64
CA LEU A 297 -0.29 11.82 1.93
C LEU A 297 -1.81 11.63 1.79
N GLY A 298 -2.35 10.44 2.09
CA GLY A 298 -3.77 10.14 2.00
C GLY A 298 -4.62 11.11 2.82
N LYS A 299 -5.50 11.86 2.14
CA LYS A 299 -6.35 12.89 2.75
C LYS A 299 -7.82 12.46 2.82
N SER A 300 -8.33 11.90 1.73
CA SER A 300 -9.72 11.43 1.61
C SER A 300 -9.84 10.48 0.42
N GLY A 301 -10.89 9.68 0.37
CA GLY A 301 -11.12 8.79 -0.75
C GLY A 301 -12.54 8.26 -0.83
N TYR A 302 -12.90 7.68 -1.97
CA TYR A 302 -14.17 6.99 -2.14
C TYR A 302 -14.10 5.94 -3.24
N THR A 303 -15.02 4.98 -3.15
CA THR A 303 -15.20 3.92 -4.14
C THR A 303 -16.62 3.98 -4.71
N ASP A 304 -16.74 4.07 -6.02
CA ASP A 304 -18.03 4.12 -6.72
C ASP A 304 -18.25 2.90 -7.61
N LEU A 305 -19.42 2.28 -7.48
CA LEU A 305 -19.94 1.27 -8.41
C LEU A 305 -20.78 1.95 -9.50
N ARG A 306 -20.50 1.64 -10.76
CA ARG A 306 -21.26 2.09 -11.92
C ARG A 306 -21.72 0.91 -12.78
N ARG A 307 -22.84 1.10 -13.47
CA ARG A 307 -23.40 0.15 -14.43
C ARG A 307 -23.90 0.92 -15.65
N ASN A 308 -23.46 0.52 -16.83
CA ASN A 308 -23.78 1.19 -18.09
C ASN A 308 -23.47 2.71 -18.03
N GLY A 309 -22.32 3.09 -17.47
CA GLY A 309 -21.89 4.48 -17.33
C GLY A 309 -22.55 5.29 -16.22
N ASN A 310 -23.61 4.77 -15.58
CA ASN A 310 -24.32 5.48 -14.50
C ASN A 310 -23.83 5.01 -13.13
N LYS A 311 -23.58 5.96 -12.22
CA LYS A 311 -23.26 5.65 -10.82
C LYS A 311 -24.48 5.04 -10.13
N LEU A 312 -24.31 3.83 -9.61
CA LEU A 312 -25.32 3.12 -8.83
C LEU A 312 -25.21 3.42 -7.34
N LYS A 313 -23.99 3.30 -6.79
CA LYS A 313 -23.76 3.41 -5.35
C LYS A 313 -22.31 3.80 -5.05
N THR A 314 -22.09 4.54 -3.97
CA THR A 314 -20.78 4.67 -3.33
C THR A 314 -20.63 3.52 -2.33
N LEU A 315 -19.63 2.67 -2.55
CA LEU A 315 -19.36 1.49 -1.73
C LEU A 315 -18.56 1.83 -0.48
N GLY A 316 -17.69 2.84 -0.53
CA GLY A 316 -16.99 3.35 0.65
C GLY A 316 -16.61 4.80 0.44
N ARG A 317 -16.58 5.60 1.51
CA ARG A 317 -16.17 7.00 1.47
C ARG A 317 -15.56 7.40 2.80
N ASP A 318 -14.33 7.88 2.73
CA ASP A 318 -13.59 8.46 3.84
C ASP A 318 -13.37 9.94 3.51
N ASP A 319 -14.24 10.80 4.05
CA ASP A 319 -14.09 12.26 3.88
C ASP A 319 -12.85 12.79 4.60
N VAL A 320 -12.41 12.08 5.64
CA VAL A 320 -11.13 12.26 6.33
C VAL A 320 -10.49 10.88 6.47
N PHE A 321 -9.49 10.61 5.64
CA PHE A 321 -8.76 9.34 5.69
C PHE A 321 -7.66 9.39 6.76
N SER A 322 -7.43 8.25 7.41
CA SER A 322 -6.30 8.05 8.33
C SER A 322 -5.53 6.79 7.94
N TYR A 323 -4.23 6.95 7.68
CA TYR A 323 -3.31 5.83 7.44
C TYR A 323 -3.28 4.84 8.62
N ASP A 324 -3.28 5.38 9.84
CA ASP A 324 -3.18 4.60 11.08
C ASP A 324 -4.50 3.97 11.54
N SER A 325 -5.63 4.34 10.91
CA SER A 325 -6.96 3.85 11.29
C SER A 325 -7.94 3.92 10.11
N PRO A 326 -7.67 3.20 9.01
CA PRO A 326 -8.53 3.21 7.85
C PRO A 326 -9.88 2.56 8.17
N VAL A 327 -10.95 3.05 7.55
CA VAL A 327 -12.32 2.60 7.82
C VAL A 327 -12.70 1.48 6.85
N GLU A 328 -13.28 0.41 7.41
CA GLU A 328 -13.88 -0.67 6.64
C GLU A 328 -15.39 -0.42 6.43
N HIS A 329 -15.84 -0.38 5.18
CA HIS A 329 -17.23 -0.11 4.80
C HIS A 329 -18.02 -1.40 4.58
N VAL A 330 -18.56 -1.95 5.67
CA VAL A 330 -19.33 -3.20 5.67
C VAL A 330 -20.70 -3.01 4.97
N HIS A 331 -21.13 -4.02 4.22
CA HIS A 331 -22.39 -4.03 3.49
C HIS A 331 -23.28 -5.21 3.91
N ASP A 332 -24.34 -4.89 4.65
CA ASP A 332 -25.45 -5.78 4.91
C ASP A 332 -26.79 -5.06 4.61
N PRO A 333 -27.54 -5.48 3.56
CA PRO A 333 -27.27 -6.62 2.69
C PRO A 333 -26.04 -6.41 1.78
N PRO A 334 -25.36 -7.50 1.36
CA PRO A 334 -24.24 -7.44 0.42
C PRO A 334 -24.64 -6.85 -0.93
N ILE A 335 -23.70 -6.19 -1.61
CA ILE A 335 -23.95 -5.49 -2.88
C ILE A 335 -23.66 -6.39 -4.07
N GLU A 336 -24.67 -6.63 -4.91
CA GLU A 336 -24.50 -7.39 -6.15
C GLU A 336 -23.59 -6.65 -7.14
N PHE A 337 -22.60 -7.36 -7.65
CA PHE A 337 -21.62 -6.89 -8.62
C PHE A 337 -21.59 -7.84 -9.82
N LEU A 338 -21.91 -7.30 -11.00
CA LEU A 338 -22.15 -8.08 -12.21
C LEU A 338 -20.97 -8.01 -13.18
N PRO A 339 -20.75 -9.06 -14.01
CA PRO A 339 -19.86 -8.95 -15.16
C PRO A 339 -20.28 -7.78 -16.07
N GLY A 340 -19.37 -6.83 -16.29
CA GLY A 340 -19.63 -5.61 -17.07
C GLY A 340 -19.94 -4.37 -16.25
N ASP A 341 -20.03 -4.47 -14.93
CA ASP A 341 -20.02 -3.31 -14.05
C ASP A 341 -18.63 -2.65 -14.02
N GLU A 342 -18.59 -1.42 -13.52
CA GLU A 342 -17.36 -0.64 -13.37
C GLU A 342 -17.19 -0.23 -11.91
N VAL A 343 -15.97 -0.32 -11.40
CA VAL A 343 -15.63 0.17 -10.06
C VAL A 343 -14.56 1.23 -10.19
N PHE A 344 -14.78 2.39 -9.59
CA PHE A 344 -13.83 3.48 -9.51
C PHE A 344 -13.34 3.62 -8.09
N VAL A 345 -12.03 3.64 -7.88
CA VAL A 345 -11.39 3.94 -6.60
C VAL A 345 -10.69 5.28 -6.76
N SER A 346 -11.12 6.28 -6.00
CA SER A 346 -10.57 7.63 -6.05
C SER A 346 -9.89 7.98 -4.73
N CYS A 347 -8.65 8.45 -4.81
CA CYS A 347 -7.81 8.82 -3.68
C CYS A 347 -7.39 10.28 -3.83
N THR A 348 -7.56 11.08 -2.78
CA THR A 348 -7.08 12.46 -2.73
C THR A 348 -5.90 12.55 -1.80
N PHE A 349 -4.82 13.16 -2.26
CA PHE A 349 -3.58 13.31 -1.52
C PHE A 349 -3.30 14.79 -1.17
N ASP A 350 -2.65 15.03 -0.03
CA ASP A 350 -2.10 16.32 0.39
C ASP A 350 -0.57 16.22 0.45
N SER A 351 0.11 16.79 -0.55
CA SER A 351 1.56 16.73 -0.70
C SER A 351 2.28 18.00 -0.27
N ARG A 352 1.64 18.90 0.50
CA ARG A 352 2.25 20.16 0.99
C ARG A 352 3.50 19.93 1.83
N SER A 353 3.60 18.78 2.50
CA SER A 353 4.76 18.39 3.31
C SER A 353 5.94 17.87 2.49
N ARG A 354 5.77 17.59 1.20
CA ARG A 354 6.81 17.03 0.32
C ARG A 354 7.50 18.13 -0.47
N THR A 355 8.81 17.99 -0.64
CA THR A 355 9.64 18.85 -1.52
C THR A 355 9.90 18.25 -2.89
N GLU A 356 9.71 16.93 -3.02
CA GLU A 356 9.92 16.17 -4.25
C GLU A 356 8.66 15.42 -4.66
N THR A 357 8.63 14.98 -5.92
CA THR A 357 7.50 14.19 -6.44
C THR A 357 7.43 12.84 -5.73
N THR A 358 6.24 12.46 -5.29
CA THR A 358 5.98 11.16 -4.68
C THR A 358 5.39 10.20 -5.72
N TYR A 359 6.02 9.03 -5.86
CA TYR A 359 5.64 8.00 -6.82
C TYR A 359 4.95 6.82 -6.14
N TYR A 360 4.45 5.89 -6.95
CA TYR A 360 3.92 4.62 -6.46
C TYR A 360 5.04 3.79 -5.82
N GLY A 361 4.78 3.20 -4.65
CA GLY A 361 5.73 2.31 -3.99
C GLY A 361 5.13 1.60 -2.79
N ASP A 362 5.78 0.53 -2.35
CA ASP A 362 5.37 -0.25 -1.17
C ASP A 362 5.83 0.45 0.15
N ASP A 363 6.79 1.37 0.09
CA ASP A 363 7.27 2.13 1.25
C ASP A 363 6.24 3.17 1.74
N THR A 364 6.19 3.41 3.04
CA THR A 364 5.24 4.39 3.63
C THR A 364 5.52 5.84 3.17
N SER A 365 6.76 6.13 2.75
CA SER A 365 7.15 7.42 2.19
C SER A 365 6.78 7.58 0.69
N ALA A 366 6.53 6.47 0.01
CA ALA A 366 5.88 6.43 -1.30
C ALA A 366 4.35 6.39 -1.13
N GLU A 367 3.58 6.26 -2.21
CA GLU A 367 2.12 6.24 -2.12
C GLU A 367 1.45 5.04 -2.81
N MET A 368 0.23 4.77 -2.36
CA MET A 368 -0.69 3.78 -2.92
C MET A 368 -2.10 4.35 -3.07
N CYS A 369 -2.88 3.80 -4.00
CA CYS A 369 -4.32 4.04 -4.08
C CYS A 369 -5.01 2.73 -4.41
N PHE A 370 -5.54 2.07 -3.38
CA PHE A 370 -6.22 0.79 -3.50
C PHE A 370 -7.57 0.80 -2.78
N GLY A 371 -8.52 0.06 -3.34
CA GLY A 371 -9.71 -0.42 -2.68
C GLY A 371 -9.61 -1.93 -2.50
N PHE A 372 -9.79 -2.41 -1.27
CA PHE A 372 -9.83 -3.83 -0.91
C PHE A 372 -11.28 -4.28 -0.80
N PHE A 373 -11.67 -5.28 -1.59
CA PHE A 373 -13.04 -5.75 -1.69
C PHE A 373 -13.14 -7.17 -1.16
N GLN A 374 -13.88 -7.35 -0.07
CA GLN A 374 -14.29 -8.67 0.37
C GLN A 374 -15.56 -9.09 -0.37
N TYR A 375 -15.63 -10.32 -0.88
CA TYR A 375 -16.76 -10.77 -1.70
C TYR A 375 -17.07 -12.27 -1.56
N TYR A 376 -18.23 -12.68 -2.10
CA TYR A 376 -18.58 -14.08 -2.34
C TYR A 376 -19.49 -14.24 -3.59
N PRO A 377 -19.61 -15.44 -4.18
CA PRO A 377 -18.74 -16.60 -3.96
C PRO A 377 -17.33 -16.35 -4.49
N VAL A 378 -16.33 -16.97 -3.86
CA VAL A 378 -14.93 -16.86 -4.29
C VAL A 378 -14.75 -17.27 -5.75
N ILE A 379 -14.02 -16.45 -6.51
CA ILE A 379 -13.57 -16.76 -7.86
C ILE A 379 -12.08 -17.06 -7.76
N GLY A 380 -11.69 -18.30 -8.04
CA GLY A 380 -10.33 -18.78 -7.77
C GLY A 380 -9.20 -17.92 -8.35
N ASN A 381 -9.43 -17.23 -9.47
CA ASN A 381 -8.40 -16.42 -10.11
C ASN A 381 -8.55 -14.91 -9.89
N LEU A 382 -9.61 -14.42 -9.24
CA LEU A 382 -9.81 -12.99 -9.04
C LEU A 382 -9.01 -12.51 -7.82
N THR A 383 -7.92 -11.80 -8.07
CA THR A 383 -7.05 -11.22 -7.02
C THR A 383 -6.87 -9.71 -7.16
N ALA A 384 -6.74 -9.21 -8.39
CA ALA A 384 -6.57 -7.77 -8.62
C ALA A 384 -7.09 -7.34 -10.00
N MET A 385 -7.63 -6.13 -10.05
CA MET A 385 -7.95 -5.38 -11.26
C MET A 385 -7.33 -3.99 -11.10
N VAL A 386 -6.06 -3.87 -11.48
CA VAL A 386 -5.27 -2.64 -11.27
C VAL A 386 -4.95 -1.98 -12.60
N ARG A 387 -4.51 -0.73 -12.55
CA ARG A 387 -4.10 0.03 -13.74
C ARG A 387 -2.66 0.52 -13.62
N TYR A 388 -1.99 0.63 -14.76
CA TYR A 388 -0.75 1.40 -14.91
C TYR A 388 -1.00 2.43 -15.99
N LYS A 389 -1.14 3.71 -15.62
CA LYS A 389 -1.60 4.77 -16.51
C LYS A 389 -2.90 4.37 -17.23
N ASP A 390 -2.87 4.33 -18.56
CA ASP A 390 -4.01 3.95 -19.40
C ASP A 390 -4.17 2.45 -19.63
N PHE A 391 -3.24 1.63 -19.12
CA PHE A 391 -3.27 0.19 -19.28
C PHE A 391 -3.98 -0.49 -18.11
N GLU A 392 -4.96 -1.34 -18.44
CA GLU A 392 -5.65 -2.17 -17.48
C GLU A 392 -4.95 -3.52 -17.31
N LEU A 393 -4.51 -3.79 -16.09
CA LEU A 393 -3.89 -5.03 -15.67
C LEU A 393 -4.96 -5.91 -15.02
N CYS A 394 -5.79 -6.48 -15.87
CA CYS A 394 -6.84 -7.44 -15.52
C CYS A 394 -6.21 -8.83 -15.34
N SER A 395 -5.60 -9.07 -14.18
CA SER A 395 -4.93 -10.33 -13.92
C SER A 395 -5.85 -11.30 -13.20
N GLY A 396 -6.00 -12.48 -13.81
CA GLY A 396 -6.46 -13.67 -13.14
C GLY A 396 -5.28 -14.55 -12.81
N SER A 397 -5.19 -15.04 -11.58
CA SER A 397 -4.07 -15.85 -11.06
C SER A 397 -3.78 -17.10 -11.91
N LYS A 398 -3.02 -16.93 -12.99
CA LYS A 398 -2.16 -17.93 -13.58
C LYS A 398 -0.78 -17.32 -13.61
N GLY A 399 0.05 -17.71 -12.64
CA GLY A 399 1.46 -17.33 -12.62
C GLY A 399 2.09 -17.60 -13.98
N GLY A 400 2.57 -16.55 -14.63
CA GLY A 400 3.27 -16.62 -15.90
C GLY A 400 2.43 -16.53 -17.18
N ASP A 401 1.11 -16.34 -17.09
CA ASP A 401 0.29 -15.94 -18.24
C ASP A 401 0.42 -14.42 -18.39
N TRP A 402 1.56 -14.01 -18.96
CA TRP A 402 1.87 -12.61 -19.22
C TRP A 402 1.04 -12.02 -20.36
N ASP A 403 0.07 -12.76 -20.94
CA ASP A 403 -0.79 -12.43 -22.10
C ASP A 403 -1.58 -11.12 -21.89
N LEU A 404 -0.82 -10.04 -21.84
CA LEU A 404 -1.20 -8.66 -21.84
C LEU A 404 -0.91 -8.20 -23.26
N ASN A 405 -1.99 -7.94 -23.99
CA ASN A 405 -1.94 -7.22 -25.24
C ASN A 405 -2.22 -5.76 -24.90
N ALA A 406 -1.16 -4.95 -24.81
CA ALA A 406 -1.24 -3.55 -24.44
C ALA A 406 -0.44 -2.72 -25.45
N GLY A 407 -1.12 -1.88 -26.23
CA GLY A 407 -0.45 -1.02 -27.22
C GLY A 407 0.34 -1.78 -28.30
N GLY A 408 -0.10 -2.97 -28.71
CA GLY A 408 0.60 -3.84 -29.67
C GLY A 408 1.57 -4.84 -29.03
N CYS A 409 2.06 -4.55 -27.82
CA CYS A 409 2.92 -5.45 -27.07
C CYS A 409 2.18 -6.72 -26.63
N SER A 410 2.67 -7.88 -27.05
CA SER A 410 2.31 -9.19 -26.52
C SER A 410 3.37 -9.63 -25.51
N LEU A 411 3.13 -9.30 -24.25
CA LEU A 411 3.99 -9.73 -23.15
C LEU A 411 3.82 -11.24 -22.97
N THR A 412 4.89 -12.00 -23.18
CA THR A 412 4.87 -13.46 -22.94
C THR A 412 6.08 -13.86 -22.11
N LYS A 413 6.01 -15.03 -21.46
CA LYS A 413 7.19 -15.58 -20.79
C LYS A 413 8.37 -15.74 -21.76
N ALA A 414 8.09 -16.11 -23.00
CA ALA A 414 9.09 -16.24 -24.07
C ALA A 414 9.73 -14.88 -24.42
N PHE A 415 8.92 -13.82 -24.49
CA PHE A 415 9.42 -12.46 -24.69
C PHE A 415 10.39 -12.06 -23.58
N ILE A 416 9.97 -12.15 -22.31
CA ILE A 416 10.82 -11.77 -21.17
C ILE A 416 12.11 -12.59 -21.14
N GLN A 417 12.03 -13.90 -21.43
CA GLN A 417 13.21 -14.75 -21.48
C GLN A 417 14.16 -14.35 -22.63
N SER A 418 13.63 -14.07 -23.82
CA SER A 418 14.42 -13.63 -24.97
C SER A 418 15.11 -12.29 -24.70
N PHE A 419 14.36 -11.32 -24.17
CA PHE A 419 14.87 -10.02 -23.77
C PHE A 419 15.97 -10.14 -22.70
N SER A 420 15.71 -10.91 -21.64
CA SER A 420 16.67 -11.17 -20.57
C SER A 420 17.98 -11.72 -21.10
N MET A 421 17.93 -12.67 -22.05
CA MET A 421 19.12 -13.24 -22.67
C MET A 421 19.91 -12.21 -23.51
N LYS A 422 19.23 -11.30 -24.21
CA LYS A 422 19.89 -10.20 -24.95
C LYS A 422 20.65 -9.26 -24.01
N VAL A 423 20.04 -8.88 -22.89
CA VAL A 423 20.65 -8.02 -21.88
C VAL A 423 21.84 -8.72 -21.21
N LEU A 424 21.65 -9.97 -20.74
CA LEU A 424 22.71 -10.77 -20.12
C LEU A 424 23.93 -10.95 -21.02
N ALA A 425 23.75 -11.02 -22.33
CA ALA A 425 24.84 -11.21 -23.29
C ALA A 425 25.69 -9.96 -23.53
N LYS A 426 25.13 -8.75 -23.38
CA LYS A 426 25.77 -7.50 -23.82
C LYS A 426 25.96 -6.47 -22.70
N CYS A 427 25.20 -6.54 -21.62
CA CYS A 427 25.15 -5.49 -20.59
C CYS A 427 25.90 -5.88 -19.31
N SER A 428 26.26 -4.87 -18.50
CA SER A 428 26.78 -5.11 -17.15
C SER A 428 25.63 -5.35 -16.19
N MET A 429 25.59 -6.51 -15.55
CA MET A 429 24.50 -6.87 -14.62
C MET A 429 24.51 -6.07 -13.32
N THR A 430 25.57 -5.33 -13.04
CA THR A 430 25.58 -4.39 -11.92
C THR A 430 24.84 -3.10 -12.24
N GLY A 431 24.64 -2.78 -13.53
CA GLY A 431 24.05 -1.52 -13.97
C GLY A 431 24.99 -0.31 -13.89
N ASP A 432 26.19 -0.45 -13.29
CA ASP A 432 27.06 0.71 -13.03
C ASP A 432 27.72 1.31 -14.28
N VAL A 433 27.74 0.57 -15.40
CA VAL A 433 28.43 0.97 -16.63
C VAL A 433 27.61 0.53 -17.85
N CYS A 434 27.28 1.49 -18.72
CA CYS A 434 26.77 1.18 -20.05
C CYS A 434 27.93 0.79 -20.99
N LYS A 435 27.98 -0.49 -21.38
CA LYS A 435 28.96 -0.94 -22.37
C LYS A 435 28.53 -0.53 -23.79
N PRO A 436 29.46 -0.21 -24.70
CA PRO A 436 29.12 0.16 -26.08
C PRO A 436 28.18 -0.83 -26.78
N GLU A 437 28.44 -2.14 -26.63
CA GLU A 437 27.62 -3.20 -27.19
C GLU A 437 26.22 -3.31 -26.55
N CYS A 438 26.09 -2.94 -25.27
CA CYS A 438 24.80 -2.81 -24.60
C CYS A 438 24.06 -1.58 -25.11
N LYS A 439 24.74 -0.44 -25.24
CA LYS A 439 24.18 0.82 -25.76
C LYS A 439 23.57 0.64 -27.14
N GLU A 440 24.28 -0.01 -28.06
CA GLU A 440 23.76 -0.33 -29.40
C GLU A 440 22.55 -1.26 -29.33
N MET A 441 22.58 -2.28 -28.48
CA MET A 441 21.44 -3.19 -28.29
C MET A 441 20.21 -2.49 -27.73
N VAL A 442 20.39 -1.58 -26.76
CA VAL A 442 19.30 -0.78 -26.19
C VAL A 442 18.69 0.11 -27.27
N LYS A 443 19.52 0.83 -28.06
CA LYS A 443 19.03 1.64 -29.20
C LYS A 443 18.23 0.81 -30.19
N GLU A 444 18.75 -0.34 -30.61
CA GLU A 444 18.08 -1.24 -31.54
C GLU A 444 16.76 -1.77 -30.97
N THR A 445 16.74 -2.11 -29.68
CA THR A 445 15.56 -2.63 -28.99
C THR A 445 14.49 -1.56 -28.84
N ARG A 446 14.84 -0.34 -28.43
CA ARG A 446 13.90 0.79 -28.36
C ARG A 446 13.32 1.15 -29.72
N LEU A 447 14.09 1.00 -30.80
CA LEU A 447 13.62 1.33 -32.16
C LEU A 447 12.69 0.27 -32.76
N ASN A 448 12.99 -1.01 -32.53
CA ASN A 448 12.39 -2.12 -33.29
C ASN A 448 11.37 -2.95 -32.50
N ASP A 449 11.32 -2.82 -31.17
CA ASP A 449 10.46 -3.65 -30.32
C ASP A 449 9.24 -2.86 -29.83
N GLU A 450 8.04 -3.36 -30.08
CA GLU A 450 6.80 -2.67 -29.71
C GLU A 450 6.60 -2.56 -28.18
N CYS A 451 7.09 -3.53 -27.41
CA CYS A 451 6.99 -3.52 -25.95
C CYS A 451 7.99 -2.54 -25.32
N MET A 452 9.21 -2.49 -25.87
CA MET A 452 10.29 -1.68 -25.30
C MET A 452 10.34 -0.27 -25.92
N GLY A 453 9.83 -0.05 -27.12
CA GLY A 453 9.88 1.25 -27.79
C GLY A 453 8.87 2.28 -27.27
N ASN A 454 7.75 1.82 -26.71
CA ASN A 454 6.79 2.70 -26.04
C ASN A 454 7.12 2.80 -24.55
N GLU A 455 7.39 4.01 -24.05
CA GLU A 455 7.80 4.24 -22.65
C GLU A 455 6.74 3.85 -21.61
N ASP A 456 5.45 4.01 -21.93
CA ASP A 456 4.40 3.64 -21.00
C ASP A 456 4.22 2.11 -20.95
N VAL A 457 4.38 1.44 -22.09
CA VAL A 457 4.37 -0.03 -22.16
C VAL A 457 5.62 -0.59 -21.49
N PHE A 458 6.79 0.00 -21.70
CA PHE A 458 8.04 -0.36 -21.01
C PHE A 458 7.89 -0.20 -19.49
N GLY A 459 7.38 0.94 -19.03
CA GLY A 459 7.12 1.20 -17.61
C GLY A 459 6.16 0.19 -17.00
N MET A 460 5.09 -0.17 -17.73
CA MET A 460 4.16 -1.22 -17.32
C MET A 460 4.86 -2.59 -17.24
N VAL A 461 5.63 -2.98 -18.26
CA VAL A 461 6.40 -4.24 -18.29
C VAL A 461 7.34 -4.30 -17.09
N LYS A 462 8.05 -3.20 -16.81
CA LYS A 462 8.94 -3.08 -15.66
C LYS A 462 8.16 -3.28 -14.36
N VAL A 463 7.09 -2.53 -14.09
CA VAL A 463 6.29 -2.68 -12.85
C VAL A 463 5.78 -4.12 -12.65
N LEU A 464 5.42 -4.80 -13.73
CA LEU A 464 4.94 -6.18 -13.69
C LEU A 464 6.03 -7.20 -13.35
N THR A 465 7.29 -6.90 -13.68
CA THR A 465 8.40 -7.87 -13.66
C THR A 465 9.53 -7.49 -12.69
N GLU A 466 9.61 -6.24 -12.27
CA GLU A 466 10.63 -5.69 -11.37
C GLU A 466 10.58 -6.27 -9.96
N ARG A 467 9.49 -6.96 -9.61
CA ARG A 467 9.38 -7.69 -8.33
C ARG A 467 10.12 -9.03 -8.33
N GLU A 468 10.56 -9.51 -9.50
CA GLU A 468 11.44 -10.67 -9.61
C GLU A 468 12.91 -10.23 -9.47
N PRO A 469 13.63 -10.64 -8.40
CA PRO A 469 15.00 -10.18 -8.15
C PRO A 469 15.96 -10.43 -9.33
N ARG A 470 15.72 -11.50 -10.10
CA ARG A 470 16.50 -11.81 -11.31
C ARG A 470 16.31 -10.77 -12.41
N LEU A 471 15.10 -10.22 -12.54
CA LEU A 471 14.76 -9.23 -13.55
C LEU A 471 15.17 -7.81 -13.11
N GLN A 472 15.25 -7.52 -11.81
CA GLN A 472 15.74 -6.22 -11.31
C GLN A 472 17.11 -5.85 -11.88
N ASN A 473 18.07 -6.79 -11.83
CA ASN A 473 19.40 -6.54 -12.37
C ASN A 473 19.40 -6.39 -13.90
N ILE A 474 18.46 -7.06 -14.59
CA ILE A 474 18.27 -6.92 -16.04
C ILE A 474 17.75 -5.53 -16.37
N TRP A 475 16.74 -5.04 -15.63
CA TRP A 475 16.20 -3.69 -15.83
C TRP A 475 17.24 -2.62 -15.53
N ARG A 476 17.97 -2.71 -14.41
CA ARG A 476 19.08 -1.79 -14.10
C ARG A 476 20.15 -1.77 -15.19
N ALA A 477 20.52 -2.93 -15.71
CA ALA A 477 21.50 -3.05 -16.79
C ALA A 477 21.03 -2.45 -18.12
N PHE A 478 19.73 -2.49 -18.39
CA PHE A 478 19.13 -1.87 -19.57
C PHE A 478 19.03 -0.35 -19.40
N GLU A 479 18.55 0.12 -18.25
CA GLU A 479 18.33 1.53 -17.94
C GLU A 479 19.62 2.34 -17.88
N SER A 480 20.72 1.76 -17.39
CA SER A 480 22.00 2.47 -17.36
C SER A 480 22.46 2.95 -18.75
N CYS A 481 22.12 2.20 -19.79
CA CYS A 481 22.35 2.62 -21.18
C CYS A 481 21.27 3.53 -21.72
N ASP A 482 20.00 3.30 -21.35
CA ASP A 482 18.87 4.10 -21.81
C ASP A 482 18.98 5.57 -21.34
N ASP A 483 19.39 5.79 -20.11
CA ASP A 483 19.64 7.12 -19.54
C ASP A 483 20.79 7.84 -20.26
N GLU A 484 21.90 7.14 -20.52
CA GLU A 484 23.01 7.69 -21.30
C GLU A 484 22.59 8.05 -22.73
N ILE A 485 21.77 7.23 -23.39
CA ILE A 485 21.27 7.49 -24.74
C ILE A 485 20.41 8.77 -24.74
N LYS A 486 19.52 8.93 -23.76
CA LYS A 486 18.69 10.12 -23.61
C LYS A 486 19.54 11.37 -23.37
N MET A 487 20.60 11.27 -22.56
CA MET A 487 21.55 12.37 -22.35
C MET A 487 22.32 12.72 -23.63
N ASP A 488 22.75 11.73 -24.42
CA ASP A 488 23.43 11.95 -25.70
C ASP A 488 22.51 12.67 -26.71
N ASP A 489 21.22 12.34 -26.76
CA ASP A 489 20.25 13.00 -27.65
C ASP A 489 19.96 14.46 -27.22
N VAL A 490 19.92 14.74 -25.93
CA VAL A 490 19.77 16.11 -25.39
C VAL A 490 21.01 16.95 -25.69
N THR A 491 22.22 16.39 -25.51
CA THR A 491 23.47 17.10 -25.81
C THR A 491 23.70 17.25 -27.31
N GLY A 492 23.29 16.28 -28.12
CA GLY A 492 23.28 16.34 -29.58
C GLY A 492 22.32 17.40 -30.13
N SER A 493 21.10 17.49 -29.59
CA SER A 493 20.14 18.52 -29.99
C SER A 493 20.58 19.93 -29.54
N ALA A 494 21.13 20.08 -28.34
CA ALA A 494 21.68 21.35 -27.85
C ALA A 494 22.87 21.84 -28.71
N SER A 495 23.74 20.92 -29.14
CA SER A 495 24.89 21.25 -30.02
C SER A 495 24.47 21.59 -31.45
N VAL A 496 23.40 20.96 -31.98
CA VAL A 496 22.79 21.33 -33.28
C VAL A 496 22.13 22.72 -33.21
N ILE A 497 21.47 23.08 -32.11
CA ILE A 497 20.90 24.41 -31.88
C ILE A 497 22.03 25.46 -31.80
N HIS A 498 23.12 25.16 -31.09
CA HIS A 498 24.28 26.05 -31.00
C HIS A 498 24.95 26.26 -32.38
N ALA A 499 25.15 25.19 -33.15
CA ALA A 499 25.70 25.25 -34.50
C ALA A 499 24.81 26.06 -35.46
N SER A 500 23.49 25.91 -35.33
CA SER A 500 22.49 26.65 -36.13
C SER A 500 22.47 28.14 -35.80
N MET A 501 22.57 28.53 -34.52
CA MET A 501 22.70 29.94 -34.12
C MET A 501 24.02 30.56 -34.57
N THR A 502 25.11 29.79 -34.54
CA THR A 502 26.42 30.25 -35.00
C THR A 502 26.42 30.46 -36.53
N PHE A 503 25.81 29.54 -37.28
CA PHE A 503 25.64 29.67 -38.73
C PHE A 503 24.74 30.86 -39.10
N ALA A 504 23.65 31.08 -38.35
CA ALA A 504 22.78 32.24 -38.55
C ALA A 504 23.50 33.57 -38.28
N MET A 505 24.34 33.65 -37.24
CA MET A 505 25.17 34.85 -36.97
C MET A 505 26.23 35.10 -38.05
N VAL A 506 26.88 34.04 -38.56
CA VAL A 506 27.88 34.18 -39.64
C VAL A 506 27.24 34.64 -40.95
N VAL A 507 26.05 34.14 -41.28
CA VAL A 507 25.27 34.60 -42.44
C VAL A 507 24.77 36.03 -42.27
N PHE A 508 24.39 36.44 -41.05
CA PHE A 508 23.96 37.82 -40.77
C PHE A 508 25.12 38.82 -40.87
N PHE A 509 26.33 38.45 -40.43
CA PHE A 509 27.53 39.27 -40.58
C PHE A 509 28.03 39.35 -42.03
N ALA A 510 27.87 38.29 -42.83
CA ALA A 510 28.22 38.29 -44.25
C ALA A 510 27.26 39.10 -45.14
N LEU A 511 26.09 39.49 -44.62
CA LEU A 511 25.11 40.36 -45.30
C LEU A 511 25.23 41.85 -44.90
N ILE A 512 26.09 42.18 -43.93
CA ILE A 512 26.29 43.54 -43.38
C ILE A 512 27.68 44.13 -43.74
N VAL A 513 28.53 43.35 -44.43
CA VAL A 513 29.79 43.80 -45.06
C VAL A 513 29.64 43.69 -46.56
#